data_AF-A0A645C975-F1
#
_entry.id   AF-A0A645C975-F1
#
_cell.length_a   1.000
_cell.length_b   1.000
_cell.length_c   1.000
_cell.angle_alpha   90.00
_cell.angle_beta   90.00
_cell.angle_gamma   90.00
#
_symmetry.space_group_name_H-M   'P 1'
#
loop_
_entity.id
_entity.type
_entity.pdbx_description
1 polymer ?
#
loop_
_entity_poly.entity_id
_entity_poly.type
_entity_poly.pdbx_seq_one_letter_code
_entity_poly.pdbx_strand_id
1 'polypeptide(L)' 'MSEADFRAGQGEQFLNETFDGSLPQFFAAFTRRNKLSKNEIYEIQRLIDEHREG' A
#
# COMPACT_ATOMS: atom_id res chain seq x y z
N MET A 1 19.71 -7.99 6.94
CA MET A 1 18.41 -7.40 6.56
C MET A 1 18.24 -6.13 7.38
N SER A 2 17.85 -5.03 6.74
CA SER A 2 17.55 -3.79 7.47
C SER A 2 16.17 -3.88 8.12
N GLU A 3 15.87 -3.02 9.09
CA GLU A 3 14.54 -2.92 9.71
C GLU A 3 13.46 -2.60 8.68
N ALA A 4 13.80 -1.81 7.65
CA ALA A 4 12.90 -1.47 6.56
C ALA A 4 12.52 -2.71 5.72
N ASP A 5 13.50 -3.53 5.35
CA ASP A 5 13.25 -4.78 4.58
C ASP A 5 12.37 -5.75 5.37
N PHE A 6 12.60 -5.82 6.68
CA PHE A 6 11.79 -6.67 7.56
C PHE A 6 10.33 -6.19 7.62
N ARG A 7 10.10 -4.88 7.73
CA ARG A 7 8.75 -4.29 7.70
C ARG A 7 8.07 -4.46 6.35
N ALA A 8 8.82 -4.33 5.25
CA ALA A 8 8.29 -4.57 3.91
C ALA A 8 7.80 -6.02 3.77
N GLY A 9 8.59 -7.00 4.21
CA GLY A 9 8.20 -8.41 4.21
C GLY A 9 6.96 -8.70 5.06
N GLN A 10 6.81 -8.05 6.22
CA GLN A 10 5.60 -8.17 7.04
C GLN A 10 4.35 -7.62 6.33
N GLY A 11 4.49 -6.48 5.64
CA GLY A 11 3.39 -5.88 4.88
C GLY A 11 2.92 -6.77 3.73
N GLU A 12 3.87 -7.36 2.99
CA GLU A 12 3.57 -8.30 1.92
C GLU A 12 2.85 -9.56 2.45
N GLN A 13 3.35 -10.14 3.55
CA GLN A 13 2.72 -11.29 4.19
C GLN A 13 1.27 -10.98 4.60
N PHE A 14 1.04 -9.82 5.23
CA PHE A 14 -0.31 -9.40 5.63
C PHE A 14 -1.27 -9.28 4.44
N LEU A 15 -0.81 -8.71 3.32
CA LEU A 15 -1.61 -8.60 2.11
C LEU A 15 -1.96 -9.97 1.55
N ASN A 16 -1.00 -10.89 1.50
CA ASN A 16 -1.20 -12.26 1.01
C ASN A 16 -2.21 -13.03 1.87
N GLU A 17 -2.14 -12.90 3.20
CA GLU A 17 -3.01 -13.63 4.13
C GLU A 17 -4.41 -13.04 4.25
N THR A 18 -4.56 -11.71 4.11
CA THR A 18 -5.83 -11.01 4.44
C THR A 18 -6.59 -10.51 3.21
N PHE A 19 -5.88 -10.24 2.12
CA PHE A 19 -6.43 -9.61 0.90
C PHE A 19 -6.05 -10.39 -0.36
N ASP A 20 -5.68 -11.67 -0.23
CA ASP A 20 -5.25 -12.53 -1.34
C ASP A 20 -4.14 -11.89 -2.20
N GLY A 21 -3.25 -11.12 -1.55
CA GLY A 21 -2.16 -10.38 -2.18
C GLY A 21 -2.58 -9.09 -2.89
N SER A 22 -3.86 -8.72 -2.84
CA SER A 22 -4.39 -7.57 -3.57
C SER A 22 -4.23 -6.25 -2.81
N LEU A 23 -3.16 -5.53 -3.12
CA LEU A 23 -2.96 -4.16 -2.64
C LEU A 23 -4.14 -3.21 -2.99
N PRO A 24 -4.75 -3.26 -4.20
CA PRO A 24 -5.92 -2.46 -4.51
C PRO A 24 -7.14 -2.77 -3.63
N GLN A 25 -7.40 -4.04 -3.30
CA GLN A 25 -8.51 -4.41 -2.41
C GLN A 25 -8.28 -3.91 -0.99
N PHE A 26 -7.05 -4.06 -0.47
CA PHE A 26 -6.66 -3.48 0.82
C PHE A 26 -6.94 -1.97 0.83
N PHE A 27 -6.48 -1.26 -0.19
CA PHE A 27 -6.63 0.18 -0.29
C PHE A 27 -8.10 0.61 -0.35
N ALA A 28 -8.93 -0.10 -1.12
CA ALA A 28 -10.37 0.14 -1.18
C ALA A 28 -11.06 -0.11 0.17
N ALA A 29 -10.66 -1.14 0.92
CA ALA A 29 -11.21 -1.42 2.24
C ALA A 29 -10.77 -0.37 3.28
N PHE A 30 -9.50 0.05 3.23
CA PHE A 30 -8.93 1.06 4.12
C PHE A 30 -9.65 2.41 3.97
N THR A 31 -9.85 2.85 2.73
CA THR A 31 -10.47 4.16 2.42
C THR A 31 -11.96 4.23 2.76
N ARG A 32 -12.66 3.08 2.86
CA ARG A 32 -14.06 3.04 3.34
C ARG A 32 -14.22 3.49 4.79
N ARG A 33 -13.22 3.27 5.64
CA ARG A 33 -13.27 3.61 7.07
C ARG A 33 -12.38 4.81 7.42
N ASN A 34 -11.43 5.15 6.56
CA ASN A 34 -10.46 6.23 6.79
C ASN A 34 -10.48 7.20 5.61
N LYS A 35 -10.80 8.46 5.87
CA LYS A 35 -10.68 9.50 4.85
C LYS A 35 -9.22 9.87 4.68
N LEU A 36 -8.73 9.83 3.44
CA LEU A 36 -7.42 10.33 3.11
C LEU A 36 -7.45 11.86 3.00
N SER A 37 -6.43 12.50 3.53
CA SER A 37 -6.14 13.90 3.28
C SER A 37 -5.69 14.11 1.83
N LYS A 38 -5.75 15.36 1.36
CA LYS A 38 -5.26 15.73 0.04
C LYS A 38 -3.77 15.40 -0.14
N ASN A 39 -2.97 15.56 0.91
CA ASN A 39 -1.54 15.29 0.87
C ASN A 39 -1.24 13.79 0.76
N GLU A 40 -1.94 12.95 1.52
CA GLU A 40 -1.79 11.49 1.42
C GLU A 40 -2.15 10.99 0.01
N ILE A 41 -3.22 11.52 -0.59
CA ILE A 41 -3.60 11.18 -1.97
C ILE A 41 -2.48 11.56 -2.95
N TYR A 42 -1.90 12.74 -2.80
CA TYR A 42 -0.82 13.21 -3.67
C TYR A 42 0.43 12.33 -3.56
N GLU A 43 0.86 11.99 -2.35
CA GLU A 43 2.04 11.13 -2.14
C GLU A 43 1.82 9.71 -2.69
N ILE A 44 0.62 9.13 -2.48
CA ILE A 44 0.29 7.81 -3.03
C ILE A 44 0.30 7.84 -4.57
N GLN A 45 -0.30 8.86 -5.18
CA GLN A 45 -0.33 8.99 -6.64
C GLN A 45 1.09 9.13 -7.20
N ARG A 46 1.92 9.96 -6.55
CA ARG A 46 3.32 10.13 -6.92
C ARG A 46 4.10 8.81 -6.87
N LEU A 47 3.94 8.02 -5.80
CA LEU A 47 4.58 6.72 -5.69
C LEU A 47 4.17 5.76 -6.82
N ILE A 48 2.88 5.74 -7.18
CA ILE A 48 2.38 4.93 -8.30
C ILE A 48 3.01 5.37 -9.62
N ASP A 49 3.07 6.69 -9.87
CA ASP A 49 3.63 7.22 -11.11
C ASP A 49 5.16 7.00 -11.21
N GLU A 50 5.88 7.06 -10.09
CA GLU A 50 7.32 6.77 -10.01
C GLU A 50 7.65 5.28 -10.27
N HIS A 51 6.75 4.36 -9.89
CA HIS A 51 6.93 2.91 -10.04
C HIS A 51 6.14 2.31 -11.20
N ARG A 52 5.60 3.14 -12.10
CA ARG A 52 4.93 2.66 -13.29
C ARG A 52 5.96 2.03 -14.23
N GLU A 53 6.11 0.71 -14.14
CA GLU A 53 6.81 -0.08 -15.14
C GLU A 53 5.99 -0.02 -16.44
N GLY A 54 6.61 0.48 -17.51
CA GLY A 54 6.02 0.62 -18.83
C GLY A 54 6.06 -0.67 -19.65
#